data_AF-B9LUI1-F1
#
_entry.id   AF-B9LUI1-F1
#
_cell.length_a   1.000
_cell.length_b   1.000
_cell.length_c   1.000
_cell.angle_alpha   90.00
_cell.angle_beta   90.00
_cell.angle_gamma   90.00
#
_symmetry.space_group_name_H-M   'P 1'
#
loop_
_entity.id
_entity.type
_entity.pdbx_description
1 polymer ?
#
loop_
_entity_poly.entity_id
_entity_poly.type
_entity_poly.pdbx_seq_one_letter_code
_entity_poly.pdbx_strand_id
1 'polypeptide(L)' 'MSVTMAPVCGALGCSDDADVVVDHPNHGERVVCADHADGQEVVGDV' A
#
# COMPACT_ATOMS: atom_id res chain seq x y z
N MET A 1 15.31 5.89 19.31
CA MET A 1 15.30 5.47 17.91
C MET A 1 13.88 5.68 17.42
N SER A 2 13.64 6.72 16.63
CA SER A 2 12.31 6.99 16.08
C SER A 2 12.03 5.89 15.08
N VAL A 3 11.13 4.96 15.43
CA VAL A 3 10.61 3.99 14.45
C VAL A 3 9.67 4.79 13.57
N THR A 4 10.20 5.35 12.47
CA THR A 4 9.39 5.65 11.30
C THR A 4 8.85 4.31 10.84
N MET A 5 7.71 3.93 11.37
CA MET A 5 7.02 2.71 10.98
C MET A 5 6.52 2.97 9.57
N ALA A 6 7.35 2.61 8.58
CA ALA A 6 6.92 2.63 7.20
C ALA A 6 5.62 1.84 7.12
N PRO A 7 4.59 2.38 6.46
CA PRO A 7 3.34 1.65 6.31
C PRO A 7 3.66 0.33 5.62
N VAL A 8 3.22 -0.78 6.23
CA VAL A 8 3.35 -2.10 5.62
C VAL A 8 2.25 -2.27 4.57
N CYS A 9 2.53 -3.06 3.55
CA CYS A 9 1.58 -3.39 2.51
C CYS A 9 0.24 -3.85 3.12
N GLY A 10 -0.85 -3.19 2.71
CA GLY A 10 -2.21 -3.50 3.16
C GLY A 10 -2.79 -4.79 2.58
N ALA A 11 -2.03 -5.53 1.77
CA ALA A 11 -2.42 -6.85 1.28
C ALA A 11 -2.31 -7.87 2.42
N LEU A 12 -3.40 -8.58 2.71
CA LEU A 12 -3.48 -9.59 3.76
C LEU A 12 -2.38 -10.66 3.57
N GLY A 13 -1.36 -10.61 4.42
CA GLY A 13 -0.24 -11.56 4.41
C GLY A 13 1.04 -11.06 3.74
N CYS A 14 1.06 -9.84 3.19
CA CYS A 14 2.27 -9.19 2.75
C CYS A 14 2.89 -8.39 3.91
N SER A 15 4.20 -8.53 4.12
CA SER A 15 4.95 -7.81 5.17
C SER A 15 5.97 -6.85 4.59
N ASP A 16 5.96 -6.66 3.28
CA ASP A 16 6.78 -5.67 2.59
C ASP A 16 6.33 -4.25 2.92
N ASP A 17 7.25 -3.31 2.74
CA ASP A 17 6.99 -1.88 2.85
C ASP A 17 5.98 -1.45 1.76
N ALA A 18 5.05 -0.58 2.11
CA ALA A 18 4.14 0.04 1.16
C ALA A 18 4.83 1.21 0.47
N ASP A 19 4.76 1.22 -0.86
CA ASP A 19 5.38 2.26 -1.70
C ASP A 19 4.33 3.19 -2.30
N VAL A 20 3.10 2.70 -2.50
CA VAL A 20 2.05 3.43 -3.24
C VAL A 20 0.69 3.37 -2.54
N VAL A 21 -0.12 4.39 -2.81
CA VAL A 21 -1.54 4.46 -2.45
C VAL A 21 -2.35 4.06 -3.68
N VAL A 22 -3.22 3.06 -3.52
CA VAL A 22 -4.15 2.61 -4.55
C VAL A 22 -5.59 2.87 -4.14
N ASP A 23 -6.45 3.22 -5.09
CA ASP A 23 -7.90 3.27 -4.89
C ASP A 23 -8.52 1.90 -5.21
N HIS A 24 -9.03 1.24 -4.17
CA HIS A 24 -9.67 -0.06 -4.31
C HIS A 24 -11.18 0.11 -4.49
N PRO A 25 -11.80 -0.41 -5.57
CA PRO A 25 -13.19 -0.11 -5.92
C PRO A 25 -14.22 -0.52 -4.84
N ASN A 26 -13.88 -1.50 -4.00
CA ASN A 26 -14.72 -1.97 -2.89
C ASN A 26 -14.27 -1.49 -1.49
N HIS A 27 -13.10 -0.85 -1.37
CA HIS A 27 -12.50 -0.56 -0.08
C HIS A 27 -11.93 0.86 0.07
N GLY A 28 -11.97 1.68 -0.99
CA GLY A 28 -11.37 3.01 -1.03
C GLY A 28 -9.84 2.97 -1.06
N GLU A 29 -9.23 4.06 -0.62
CA GLU A 29 -7.78 4.26 -0.63
C GLU A 29 -7.05 3.30 0.33
N ARG A 30 -6.01 2.63 -0.17
CA ARG A 30 -5.16 1.71 0.60
C ARG A 30 -3.70 1.86 0.23
N VAL A 31 -2.82 1.72 1.22
CA VAL A 31 -1.37 1.65 1.00
C VAL A 31 -0.95 0.22 0.71
N VAL A 32 -0.20 0.01 -0.37
CA VAL A 32 0.28 -1.31 -0.81
C VAL A 32 1.70 -1.19 -1.37
N CYS A 33 2.43 -2.30 -1.41
CA CYS A 33 3.70 -2.36 -2.15
C CYS A 33 3.45 -2.37 -3.66
N ALA A 34 4.47 -2.05 -4.45
CA ALA A 34 4.35 -2.00 -5.92
C ALA A 34 3.81 -3.31 -6.54
N ASP A 35 4.19 -4.47 -5.99
CA ASP A 35 3.71 -5.79 -6.44
C ASP A 35 2.20 -6.00 -6.23
N HIS A 36 1.61 -5.41 -5.18
CA HIS A 36 0.18 -5.51 -4.89
C HIS A 36 -0.63 -4.33 -5.41
N ALA A 37 0.04 -3.34 -6.02
CA ALA A 37 -0.61 -2.27 -6.74
C ALA A 37 -1.11 -2.72 -8.13
N ASP A 38 -0.55 -3.82 -8.65
CA ASP A 38 -0.88 -4.35 -9.97
C ASP A 38 -2.38 -4.71 -10.06
N GLY A 39 -3.10 -4.02 -10.96
CA GLY A 39 -4.54 -4.17 -11.13
C GLY A 39 -5.42 -3.26 -10.26
N GLN A 40 -4.82 -2.31 -9.54
CA GLN A 40 -5.51 -1.22 -8.85
C GLN A 40 -5.09 0.14 -9.43
N GLU A 41 -5.93 1.16 -9.27
CA GLU A 41 -5.56 2.51 -9.71
C GLU A 41 -4.65 3.16 -8.67
N VAL A 42 -3.41 3.48 -9.04
CA VAL A 42 -2.48 4.20 -8.15
C VAL A 42 -2.85 5.67 -8.12
N VAL A 43 -3.16 6.18 -6.93
CA VAL A 43 -3.59 7.56 -6.69
C VAL A 43 -2.52 8.42 -6.02
N GLY A 44 -1.43 7.82 -5.55
CA GLY A 44 -0.29 8.55 -4.99
C GLY A 44 0.83 7.64 -4.50
N ASP A 45 1.90 8.27 -4.02
CA ASP A 45 3.06 7.66 -3.38
C ASP A 45 2.97 7.83 -1.85
N VAL A 46 3.60 6.95 -1.07
CA VAL A 46 3.52 6.94 0.41
C VAL A 46 4.65 7.73 1.08
#